data_AF-A0A385TH67-F1
#
_entry.id   AF-A0A385TH67-F1
#
_cell.length_a   1.000
_cell.length_b   1.000
_cell.length_c   1.000
_cell.angle_alpha   90.00
_cell.angle_beta   90.00
_cell.angle_gamma   90.00
#
_symmetry.space_group_name_H-M   'P 1'
#
loop_
_entity.id
_entity.type
_entity.pdbx_description
1 polymer ?
#
loop_
_entity_poly.entity_id
_entity_poly.type
_entity_poly.pdbx_seq_one_letter_code
_entity_poly.pdbx_strand_id
1 'polypeptide(L)'
;MANQKRDVKLTLTDLVAKKAEKEAARTRSEDVYVESLGGYLTVQSPPRNIFFKSVDMSGDSTESQVYANMFLIYNCVSLFRNSELLAEYDVTDNVEIVEKLLELHEIKDLAEKAMELSGFTKPQKLDEEIKN
;
A
#
# COMPACT_ATOMS: atom_id res chain seq x y z
N MET A 1 2.82 -27.73 21.62
CA MET A 1 3.72 -28.33 20.60
C MET A 1 4.62 -27.24 20.08
N ALA A 2 5.93 -27.42 20.19
CA ALA A 2 6.94 -26.37 20.03
C ALA A 2 7.05 -25.86 18.59
N ASN A 3 6.86 -24.55 18.39
CA ASN A 3 7.17 -23.86 17.16
C ASN A 3 8.69 -23.59 17.12
N GLN A 4 9.48 -24.63 16.85
CA GLN A 4 10.90 -24.47 16.55
C GLN A 4 11.02 -23.76 15.21
N LYS A 5 11.44 -22.50 15.25
CA LYS A 5 11.91 -21.74 14.09
C LYS A 5 13.07 -22.53 13.49
N ARG A 6 12.79 -23.32 12.45
CA ARG A 6 13.79 -24.17 11.82
C ARG A 6 14.61 -23.31 10.86
N ASP A 7 15.89 -23.14 11.16
CA ASP A 7 16.93 -22.65 10.23
C ASP A 7 17.18 -23.71 9.14
N VAL A 8 16.13 -24.08 8.40
CA VAL A 8 16.22 -25.04 7.30
C VAL A 8 16.59 -24.27 6.04
N LYS A 9 17.70 -24.67 5.43
CA LYS A 9 18.12 -24.18 4.11
C LYS A 9 17.08 -24.62 3.07
N LEU A 10 16.49 -23.64 2.39
CA LEU A 10 15.50 -23.89 1.33
C LEU A 10 16.12 -24.71 0.18
N THR A 11 15.35 -25.66 -0.34
CA THR A 11 15.69 -26.44 -1.54
C THR A 11 15.01 -25.86 -2.78
N LEU A 12 15.44 -26.29 -3.97
CA LEU A 12 14.79 -25.91 -5.23
C LEU A 12 13.31 -26.31 -5.23
N THR A 13 12.98 -27.50 -4.73
CA THR A 13 11.61 -28.00 -4.62
C THR A 13 10.74 -27.08 -3.77
N ASP A 14 11.28 -26.58 -2.65
CA ASP A 14 10.56 -25.64 -1.78
C ASP A 14 10.26 -24.32 -2.49
N LEU A 15 11.21 -23.81 -3.27
CA LEU A 15 11.02 -22.56 -4.04
C LEU A 15 9.98 -22.73 -5.15
N VAL A 16 9.99 -23.87 -5.84
CA VAL A 16 9.00 -24.17 -6.90
C VAL A 16 7.60 -24.31 -6.30
N ALA A 17 7.46 -24.97 -5.15
CA ALA A 17 6.19 -25.10 -4.45
C ALA A 17 5.58 -23.73 -4.07
N LYS A 18 6.42 -22.72 -3.82
CA LYS A 18 5.98 -21.35 -3.48
C LYS A 18 5.53 -20.51 -4.67
N LYS A 19 5.65 -20.98 -5.91
CA LYS A 19 5.29 -20.19 -7.11
C LYS A 19 3.87 -19.62 -7.03
N ALA A 20 2.87 -20.47 -6.78
CA ALA A 20 1.47 -20.07 -6.75
C ALA A 20 1.18 -19.05 -5.64
N GLU A 21 1.74 -19.26 -4.44
CA GLU A 21 1.61 -18.30 -3.33
C GLU A 21 2.24 -16.94 -3.67
N LYS A 22 3.41 -16.93 -4.33
CA LYS A 22 4.10 -15.71 -4.74
C LYS A 22 3.40 -14.99 -5.88
N GLU A 23 2.68 -15.69 -6.74
CA GLU A 23 1.84 -15.08 -7.78
C GLU A 23 0.58 -14.47 -7.17
N ALA A 24 -0.12 -15.19 -6.28
CA ALA A 24 -1.30 -14.69 -5.58
C ALA A 24 -1.00 -13.47 -4.70
N ALA A 25 0.16 -13.44 -4.05
CA ALA A 25 0.57 -12.29 -3.24
C ALA A 25 0.68 -10.99 -4.04
N ARG A 26 0.96 -11.05 -5.35
CA ARG A 26 1.09 -9.85 -6.21
C ARG A 26 -0.24 -9.17 -6.52
N THR A 27 -1.36 -9.88 -6.31
CA THR A 27 -2.71 -9.37 -6.54
C THR A 27 -3.49 -9.22 -5.24
N ARG A 28 -2.78 -9.23 -4.09
CA ARG A 28 -3.42 -9.06 -2.79
C ARG A 28 -4.00 -7.65 -2.67
N SER A 29 -5.17 -7.57 -2.05
CA SER A 29 -5.81 -6.33 -1.65
C SER A 29 -6.34 -6.44 -0.23
N GLU A 30 -6.61 -5.30 0.40
CA GLU A 30 -7.16 -5.22 1.75
C GLU A 30 -8.05 -3.99 1.88
N ASP A 31 -9.13 -4.10 2.63
CA ASP A 31 -10.02 -2.97 2.92
C ASP A 31 -9.49 -2.22 4.16
N VAL A 32 -9.31 -0.92 4.02
CA VAL A 32 -8.78 -0.02 5.05
C VAL A 32 -9.84 1.01 5.39
N TYR A 33 -10.18 1.13 6.67
CA TYR A 33 -11.09 2.18 7.13
C TYR A 33 -10.38 3.53 7.10
N VAL A 34 -11.04 4.54 6.55
CA VAL A 34 -10.55 5.91 6.44
C VAL A 34 -11.51 6.81 7.21
N GLU A 35 -10.99 7.49 8.23
CA GLU A 35 -11.79 8.23 9.19
C GLU A 35 -12.45 9.45 8.56
N SER A 36 -11.71 10.21 7.75
CA SER A 36 -12.19 11.41 7.06
C SER A 36 -13.36 11.11 6.10
N LEU A 37 -13.36 9.93 5.49
CA LEU A 37 -14.39 9.48 4.55
C LEU A 37 -15.54 8.71 5.25
N GLY A 38 -15.38 8.34 6.53
CA GLY A 38 -16.34 7.54 7.28
C GLY A 38 -16.61 6.16 6.66
N GLY A 39 -15.64 5.60 5.94
CA GLY A 39 -15.84 4.42 5.10
C GLY A 39 -14.57 3.64 4.81
N TYR A 40 -14.72 2.50 4.10
CA TYR A 40 -13.60 1.64 3.73
C TYR A 40 -13.14 1.90 2.29
N LEU A 41 -11.83 1.90 2.07
CA LEU A 41 -11.21 1.86 0.75
C LEU A 41 -10.49 0.53 0.54
N THR A 42 -10.67 -0.07 -0.64
CA THR A 42 -9.89 -1.24 -1.05
C THR A 42 -8.53 -0.80 -1.59
N VAL A 43 -7.46 -1.12 -0.87
CA VAL A 43 -6.07 -0.88 -1.25
C VAL A 43 -5.49 -2.14 -1.88
N GLN A 44 -4.95 -2.03 -3.09
CA GLN A 44 -4.34 -3.14 -3.82
C GLN A 44 -2.81 -3.05 -3.74
N SER A 45 -2.13 -4.21 -3.81
CA SER A 45 -0.69 -4.23 -3.99
C SER A 45 -0.30 -3.45 -5.26
N PRO A 46 0.65 -2.51 -5.17
CA PRO A 46 1.08 -1.76 -6.34
C PRO A 46 1.77 -2.68 -7.37
N PRO A 47 1.59 -2.42 -8.67
CA PRO A 47 2.51 -2.93 -9.69
C PRO A 47 3.94 -2.47 -9.40
N ARG A 48 4.94 -3.34 -9.64
CA ARG A 48 6.35 -3.04 -9.30
C ARG A 48 6.88 -1.76 -9.94
N ASN A 49 6.51 -1.49 -11.19
CA ASN A 49 6.93 -0.28 -11.89
C ASN A 49 6.38 1.00 -11.24
N ILE A 50 5.14 0.96 -10.75
CA ILE A 50 4.53 2.06 -10.00
C ILE A 50 5.27 2.27 -8.69
N PHE A 51 5.54 1.18 -7.95
CA PHE A 51 6.29 1.26 -6.70
C PHE A 51 7.70 1.83 -6.90
N PHE A 52 8.44 1.37 -7.91
CA PHE A 52 9.77 1.92 -8.18
C PHE A 52 9.69 3.40 -8.54
N LYS A 53 8.72 3.79 -9.36
CA LYS A 53 8.52 5.19 -9.71
C LYS A 53 8.16 6.04 -8.49
N SER A 54 7.32 5.56 -7.57
CA SER A 54 7.03 6.31 -6.34
C SER A 54 8.28 6.47 -5.47
N VAL A 55 9.13 5.44 -5.36
CA VAL A 55 10.39 5.54 -4.61
C VAL A 55 11.35 6.52 -5.29
N ASP A 56 11.48 6.50 -6.61
CA ASP A 56 12.34 7.43 -7.35
C ASP A 56 11.85 8.89 -7.26
N MET A 57 10.53 9.09 -7.09
CA MET A 57 9.91 10.40 -6.88
C MET A 57 10.11 10.92 -5.45
N SER A 58 10.37 10.02 -4.49
CA SER A 58 10.65 10.37 -3.10
C SER A 58 12.03 11.02 -3.00
N GLY A 59 12.08 12.34 -3.17
CA GLY A 59 13.27 13.14 -2.97
C GLY A 59 13.54 13.44 -1.49
N ASP A 60 14.45 14.39 -1.24
CA ASP A 60 14.88 14.76 0.11
C ASP A 60 13.90 15.70 0.83
N SER A 61 12.93 16.30 0.12
CA SER A 61 11.97 17.22 0.72
C SER A 61 10.72 16.48 1.21
N THR A 62 10.11 16.98 2.29
CA THR A 62 8.82 16.47 2.79
C THR A 62 7.74 16.50 1.72
N GLU A 63 7.70 17.57 0.91
CA GLU A 63 6.75 17.71 -0.20
C GLU A 63 6.90 16.59 -1.22
N SER A 64 8.13 16.27 -1.63
CA SER A 64 8.39 15.19 -2.59
C SER A 64 8.03 13.80 -2.03
N GLN A 65 8.23 13.58 -0.73
CA GLN A 65 7.83 12.35 -0.05
C GLN A 65 6.30 12.21 0.03
N VAL A 66 5.59 13.29 0.34
CA VAL A 66 4.12 13.29 0.37
C VAL A 66 3.55 13.05 -1.02
N TYR A 67 4.07 13.73 -2.05
CA TYR A 67 3.61 13.51 -3.42
C TYR A 67 3.90 12.09 -3.92
N ALA A 68 5.06 11.50 -3.57
CA ALA A 68 5.37 10.11 -3.86
C ALA A 68 4.35 9.14 -3.22
N ASN A 69 3.94 9.39 -1.98
CA ASN A 69 2.89 8.64 -1.30
C ASN A 69 1.54 8.80 -2.00
N MET A 70 1.16 10.02 -2.37
CA MET A 70 -0.08 10.29 -3.11
C MET A 70 -0.10 9.54 -4.45
N PHE A 71 1.00 9.59 -5.20
CA PHE A 71 1.14 8.86 -6.47
C PHE A 71 0.97 7.35 -6.28
N LEU A 72 1.54 6.79 -5.22
CA LEU A 72 1.39 5.37 -4.90
C LEU A 72 -0.09 5.03 -4.62
N ILE A 73 -0.76 5.80 -3.75
CA ILE A 73 -2.15 5.58 -3.35
C ILE A 73 -3.09 5.71 -4.55
N TYR A 74 -2.94 6.73 -5.38
CA TYR A 74 -3.74 6.93 -6.59
C TYR A 74 -3.71 5.70 -7.51
N ASN A 75 -2.58 4.99 -7.56
CA ASN A 75 -2.44 3.76 -8.33
C ASN A 75 -2.92 2.50 -7.58
N CYS A 76 -2.94 2.50 -6.25
CA CYS A 76 -3.38 1.36 -5.43
C CYS A 76 -4.89 1.36 -5.12
N VAL A 77 -5.54 2.52 -5.17
CA VAL A 77 -6.97 2.69 -4.91
C VAL A 77 -7.70 2.99 -6.21
N SER A 78 -8.38 1.99 -6.76
CA SER A 78 -9.05 2.11 -8.08
C SER A 78 -10.12 3.20 -8.13
N LEU A 79 -10.81 3.45 -7.01
CA LEU A 79 -11.87 4.45 -6.91
C LEU A 79 -11.38 5.87 -7.21
N PHE A 80 -10.14 6.20 -6.83
CA PHE A 80 -9.55 7.53 -7.04
C PHE A 80 -9.25 7.82 -8.52
N ARG A 81 -9.31 6.82 -9.39
CA ARG A 81 -9.15 6.98 -10.84
C ARG A 81 -10.48 7.08 -11.59
N ASN A 82 -11.59 7.18 -10.86
CA ASN A 82 -12.91 7.34 -11.46
C ASN A 82 -13.02 8.72 -12.12
N SER A 83 -13.42 8.76 -13.39
CA SER A 83 -13.47 10.00 -14.17
C SER A 83 -14.52 11.00 -13.67
N GLU A 84 -15.64 10.52 -13.11
CA GLU A 84 -16.69 11.38 -12.53
C GLU A 84 -16.16 12.06 -11.27
N LEU A 85 -15.48 11.30 -10.41
CA LEU A 85 -14.83 11.83 -9.20
C LEU A 85 -13.78 12.90 -9.56
N LEU A 86 -12.89 12.62 -10.52
CA LEU A 86 -11.85 13.56 -10.94
C LEU A 86 -12.45 14.84 -11.55
N ALA A 87 -13.51 14.72 -12.35
CA ALA A 87 -14.19 15.87 -12.95
C ALA A 87 -14.91 16.74 -11.91
N GLU A 88 -15.58 16.14 -10.93
CA GLU A 88 -16.30 16.88 -9.88
C GLU A 88 -15.35 17.70 -8.99
N TYR A 89 -14.13 17.21 -8.78
CA TYR A 89 -13.11 17.90 -8.00
C TYR A 89 -12.22 18.86 -8.82
N ASP A 90 -12.43 18.96 -10.13
CA ASP A 90 -11.70 19.84 -11.07
C ASP A 90 -10.16 19.75 -10.90
N VAL A 91 -9.65 18.53 -10.71
CA VAL A 91 -8.21 18.31 -10.51
C VAL A 91 -7.44 18.43 -11.82
N THR A 92 -6.27 19.07 -11.78
CA THR A 92 -5.42 19.28 -12.96
C THR A 92 -4.39 18.18 -13.11
N ASP A 93 -3.87 17.70 -11.98
CA ASP A 93 -3.14 16.44 -11.87
C ASP A 93 -4.02 15.44 -11.12
N ASN A 94 -4.30 14.30 -11.74
CA ASN A 94 -5.14 13.28 -11.15
C ASN A 94 -4.64 12.80 -9.78
N VAL A 95 -3.35 12.95 -9.47
CA VAL A 95 -2.79 12.60 -8.15
C VAL A 95 -3.29 13.56 -7.05
N GLU A 96 -3.66 14.80 -7.39
CA GLU A 96 -4.19 15.80 -6.46
C GLU A 96 -5.50 15.32 -5.80
N ILE A 97 -6.25 14.41 -6.42
CA ILE A 97 -7.46 13.87 -5.81
C ILE A 97 -7.20 13.25 -4.43
N VAL A 98 -5.98 12.75 -4.21
CA VAL A 98 -5.61 12.10 -2.95
C VAL A 98 -5.57 13.12 -1.81
N GLU A 99 -4.97 14.30 -2.01
CA GLU A 99 -4.93 15.36 -0.98
C GLU A 99 -6.28 16.09 -0.82
N LYS A 100 -7.16 16.02 -1.83
CA LYS A 100 -8.52 16.56 -1.72
C LYS A 100 -9.43 15.68 -0.86
N LEU A 101 -9.17 14.38 -0.83
CA LEU A 101 -9.99 13.39 -0.14
C LEU A 101 -9.44 12.98 1.22
N LEU A 102 -8.13 13.04 1.42
CA LEU A 102 -7.45 12.45 2.57
C LEU A 102 -6.60 13.47 3.32
N GLU A 103 -6.51 13.25 4.62
CA GLU A 103 -5.59 13.97 5.50
C GLU A 103 -4.15 13.42 5.38
N LEU A 104 -3.15 14.23 5.73
CA LEU A 104 -1.73 13.86 5.59
C LEU A 104 -1.35 12.54 6.31
N HIS A 105 -1.97 12.27 7.46
CA HIS A 105 -1.73 11.03 8.20
C HIS A 105 -2.37 9.82 7.50
N GLU A 106 -3.57 9.97 6.93
CA GLU A 106 -4.24 8.94 6.14
C GLU A 106 -3.47 8.62 4.87
N ILE A 107 -2.90 9.64 4.21
CA ILE A 107 -1.99 9.47 3.07
C ILE A 107 -0.79 8.61 3.49
N LYS A 108 -0.16 8.94 4.61
CA LYS A 108 0.97 8.15 5.13
C LYS A 108 0.57 6.70 5.40
N ASP A 109 -0.54 6.47 6.10
CA ASP A 109 -0.97 5.14 6.53
C ASP A 109 -1.39 4.25 5.35
N LEU A 110 -2.12 4.80 4.37
CA LEU A 110 -2.50 4.09 3.15
C LEU A 110 -1.28 3.77 2.27
N ALA A 111 -0.30 4.68 2.18
CA ALA A 111 0.94 4.41 1.47
C ALA A 111 1.74 3.29 2.17
N GLU A 112 1.90 3.34 3.49
CA GLU A 112 2.52 2.27 4.27
C GLU A 112 1.82 0.94 4.03
N LYS A 113 0.48 0.92 4.02
CA LYS A 113 -0.28 -0.29 3.74
C LYS A 113 -0.03 -0.83 2.34
N ALA A 114 0.01 0.02 1.31
CA ALA A 114 0.36 -0.39 -0.05
C ALA A 114 1.78 -0.98 -0.11
N MET A 115 2.74 -0.41 0.62
CA MET A 115 4.11 -0.94 0.70
C MET A 115 4.16 -2.30 1.42
N GLU A 116 3.39 -2.50 2.49
CA GLU A 116 3.25 -3.79 3.16
C GLU A 116 2.67 -4.86 2.22
N LEU A 117 1.61 -4.53 1.47
CA LEU A 117 0.99 -5.43 0.50
C LEU A 117 1.96 -5.82 -0.62
N SER A 118 2.86 -4.90 -1.02
CA SER A 118 3.91 -5.19 -1.99
C SER A 118 5.05 -6.08 -1.45
N GLY A 119 5.13 -6.22 -0.13
CA GLY A 119 6.22 -6.90 0.57
C GLY A 119 7.51 -6.09 0.70
N PHE A 120 7.46 -4.77 0.45
CA PHE A 120 8.59 -3.87 0.65
C PHE A 120 8.86 -3.62 2.14
N THR A 121 7.79 -3.37 2.90
CA THR A 121 7.84 -3.23 4.35
C THR A 121 7.26 -4.48 5.00
N LYS A 122 7.80 -4.87 6.16
CA LYS A 122 7.18 -5.94 6.97
C LYS A 122 5.85 -5.41 7.52
N PRO A 123 4.81 -6.26 7.63
CA PRO A 123 3.62 -5.87 8.35
C PRO A 123 4.01 -5.41 9.76
N GLN A 124 3.52 -4.24 10.18
CA GLN A 124 3.64 -3.85 11.57
C GLN A 124 2.96 -4.94 12.40
N LYS A 125 3.69 -5.53 13.36
CA LYS A 125 3.03 -6.32 14.39
C LYS A 125 2.30 -5.29 15.24
N LEU A 126 0.96 -5.30 15.18
CA LEU A 126 0.19 -4.76 16.28
C LEU A 126 0.65 -5.56 17.50
N ASP A 127 1.53 -4.96 18.31
CA ASP A 127 1.64 -5.37 19.70
C ASP A 127 0.24 -5.10 20.26
N GLU A 128 -0.56 -6.15 20.36
CA GLU A 128 -1.74 -6.16 21.21
C GLU A 128 -1.22 -5.88 22.62
N GLU A 129 -1.03 -4.60 22.96
CA GLU A 129 -1.04 -4.14 24.33
C GLU A 129 -2.43 -4.46 24.84
N ILE A 130 -2.55 -5.68 25.36
CA ILE A 130 -3.50 -6.05 26.39
C ILE A 130 -3.25 -5.06 27.53
N LYS A 131 -3.96 -3.92 27.49
CA LYS A 131 -4.08 -3.03 28.64
C LYS A 131 -4.97 -3.75 29.65
N ASN A 132 -4.30 -4.22 30.69
CA ASN A 132 -4.88 -4.73 31.94
C ASN A 132 -5.92 -3.77 32.53
#